data_AF-A0A0C2ZB91-F1
#
_entry.id   AF-A0A0C2ZB91-F1
#
_cell.length_a   1.000
_cell.length_b   1.000
_cell.length_c   1.000
_cell.angle_alpha   90.00
_cell.angle_beta   90.00
_cell.angle_gamma   90.00
#
_symmetry.space_group_name_H-M   'P 1'
#
loop_
_entity.id
_entity.type
_entity.pdbx_description
1 polymer ?
#
loop_
_entity_poly.entity_id
_entity_poly.type
_entity_poly.pdbx_seq_one_letter_code
_entity_poly.pdbx_strand_id
1 'polypeptide(L)' 'MHPAATSADLPSTHDVSKYIHNSFIKFFDNLKATIQSNTMGQISITTDLWSVDQTKATFMGITAH' A
#
# COMPACT_ATOMS: atom_id res chain seq x y z
N MET A 1 -8.99 7.56 35.30
CA MET A 1 -8.46 6.18 35.36
C MET A 1 -8.09 5.80 33.94
N HIS A 2 -6.80 5.86 33.59
CA HIS A 2 -6.31 5.48 32.26
C HIS A 2 -5.75 4.06 32.42
N PRO A 3 -6.31 3.03 31.76
CA PRO A 3 -5.73 1.69 31.79
C PRO A 3 -4.29 1.79 31.27
N ALA A 4 -3.33 1.27 32.03
CA ALA A 4 -1.96 1.19 31.54
C ALA A 4 -1.91 0.16 30.41
N ALA A 5 -1.74 0.60 29.17
CA ALA A 5 -1.52 -0.29 28.04
C ALA A 5 -0.23 -1.09 28.28
N THR A 6 -0.32 -2.39 28.08
CA THR A 6 0.77 -3.35 28.22
C THR A 6 1.23 -3.82 26.84
N SER A 7 2.37 -4.50 26.77
CA SER A 7 2.86 -5.09 25.51
C SER A 7 1.91 -6.11 24.90
N ALA A 8 1.02 -6.72 25.70
CA ALA A 8 -0.01 -7.63 25.22
C ALA A 8 -1.16 -6.92 24.50
N ASP A 9 -1.32 -5.61 24.72
CA ASP A 9 -2.31 -4.77 24.04
C ASP A 9 -1.81 -4.25 22.69
N LEU A 10 -0.51 -4.44 22.39
CA LEU A 10 0.08 -4.06 21.12
C LEU A 10 -0.04 -5.21 20.11
N PRO A 11 -0.46 -4.94 18.86
CA PRO A 11 -0.49 -5.97 17.83
C PRO A 11 0.94 -6.44 17.52
N SER A 12 1.10 -7.73 17.30
CA SER A 12 2.41 -8.26 16.88
C SER A 12 2.76 -7.77 15.47
N THR A 13 4.05 -7.86 15.10
CA THR A 13 4.49 -7.58 13.72
C THR A 13 3.72 -8.41 12.69
N HIS A 14 3.41 -9.66 13.02
CA HIS A 14 2.63 -10.54 12.16
C HIS A 14 1.20 -10.00 11.98
N ASP A 15 0.56 -9.55 13.05
CA ASP A 15 -0.81 -9.03 12.99
C ASP A 15 -0.88 -7.74 12.17
N VAL A 16 0.09 -6.84 12.36
CA VAL A 16 0.22 -5.61 11.57
C VAL A 16 0.45 -5.95 10.09
N SER A 17 1.39 -6.84 9.78
CA SER A 17 1.67 -7.24 8.39
C SER A 17 0.44 -7.86 7.72
N LYS A 18 -0.29 -8.72 8.44
CA LYS A 18 -1.52 -9.34 7.94
C LYS A 18 -2.63 -8.32 7.70
N TYR A 19 -2.80 -7.38 8.62
CA TYR A 19 -3.75 -6.29 8.48
C TYR A 19 -3.44 -5.42 7.25
N ILE A 20 -2.17 -5.03 7.08
CA ILE A 20 -1.71 -4.24 5.93
C ILE A 20 -1.97 -4.99 4.63
N HIS A 21 -1.56 -6.26 4.54
CA HIS A 21 -1.78 -7.10 3.36
C HIS A 21 -3.26 -7.19 2.96
N ASN A 22 -4.12 -7.51 3.92
CA ASN A 22 -5.57 -7.64 3.68
C ASN A 22 -6.21 -6.30 3.28
N SER A 23 -5.74 -5.19 3.87
CA SER A 23 -6.21 -3.85 3.54
C SER A 23 -5.84 -3.46 2.12
N PHE A 24 -4.61 -3.77 1.68
CA PHE A 24 -4.18 -3.55 0.31
C PHE A 24 -4.98 -4.38 -0.69
N ILE A 25 -5.28 -5.65 -0.40
CA ILE A 25 -6.12 -6.48 -1.28
C ILE A 25 -7.49 -5.82 -1.49
N LYS A 26 -8.17 -5.44 -0.41
CA LYS A 26 -9.48 -4.78 -0.49
C LYS A 26 -9.41 -3.47 -1.26
N PHE A 27 -8.34 -2.70 -1.05
CA PHE A 27 -8.11 -1.46 -1.80
C PHE A 27 -7.97 -1.74 -3.30
N PHE A 28 -7.18 -2.75 -3.70
CA PHE A 28 -7.02 -3.10 -5.11
C PHE A 28 -8.30 -3.60 -5.76
N ASP A 29 -9.10 -4.40 -5.05
CA ASP A 29 -10.40 -4.85 -5.54
C ASP A 29 -11.35 -3.67 -5.82
N ASN A 30 -11.41 -2.72 -4.89
CA ASN A 30 -12.21 -1.50 -5.05
C ASN A 30 -11.68 -0.63 -6.18
N LEU A 31 -10.37 -0.40 -6.23
CA LEU A 31 -9.71 0.39 -7.27
C LEU A 31 -10.01 -0.20 -8.65
N LYS A 32 -9.87 -1.52 -8.82
CA LYS A 32 -10.20 -2.20 -10.07
C LYS A 32 -11.65 -1.97 -10.47
N ALA A 33 -12.59 -2.12 -9.53
CA ALA A 33 -14.01 -1.88 -9.80
C ALA A 33 -14.29 -0.43 -10.22
N THR A 34 -13.65 0.56 -9.57
CA THR A 34 -13.77 1.98 -9.93
C THR A 34 -13.23 2.26 -11.34
N ILE A 35 -12.03 1.75 -11.63
CA ILE A 35 -11.38 1.90 -12.94
C ILE A 35 -12.25 1.31 -14.06
N GLN A 36 -12.83 0.14 -13.82
CA GLN A 36 -13.64 -0.58 -14.81
C GLN A 36 -15.04 0.03 -15.01
N SER A 37 -15.58 0.79 -14.05
CA SER A 37 -16.95 1.29 -14.09
C SER A 37 -17.07 2.72 -14.65
N ASN A 38 -16.22 3.65 -14.22
CA ASN A 38 -16.49 5.09 -14.40
C ASN A 38 -15.36 5.92 -15.03
N THR A 39 -14.14 5.39 -15.16
CA THR A 39 -12.97 6.18 -15.58
C THR A 39 -12.19 5.58 -16.74
N MET A 40 -12.81 4.69 -17.52
CA MET A 40 -12.16 4.05 -18.66
C MET A 40 -11.72 5.13 -19.69
N GLY A 41 -10.40 5.24 -19.90
CA GLY A 41 -9.79 6.26 -20.77
C GLY A 41 -9.40 7.57 -20.07
N GLN A 42 -9.59 7.70 -18.75
CA GLN A 42 -9.24 8.91 -17.98
C GLN A 42 -8.07 8.69 -17.00
N ILE A 43 -7.45 7.50 -17.04
CA ILE A 43 -6.35 7.14 -16.14
C ILE A 43 -5.04 7.44 -16.84
N SER A 44 -4.17 8.17 -16.16
CA SER A 44 -2.78 8.37 -16.62
C SER A 44 -1.82 7.71 -15.64
N ILE A 45 -0.72 7.16 -16.14
CA ILE A 45 0.27 6.48 -15.31
C ILE A 45 1.61 7.18 -15.49
N THR A 46 2.20 7.60 -14.38
CA THR A 46 3.57 8.09 -14.31
C THR A 46 4.45 6.97 -13.78
N THR A 47 5.50 6.64 -14.54
CA THR A 47 6.54 5.70 -14.11
C THR A 47 7.82 6.48 -13.82
N ASP A 48 8.33 6.34 -12.61
CA ASP A 48 9.59 6.93 -12.18
C ASP A 48 10.61 5.80 -11.94
N LEU A 49 11.82 5.98 -12.48
CA LEU A 49 12.91 5.03 -12.42
C LEU A 49 14.12 5.73 -11.81
N TRP A 50 14.61 5.19 -10.70
CA TRP A 50 15.82 5.69 -10.07
C TRP A 50 16.65 4.56 -9.49
N SER A 51 17.94 4.79 -9.34
CA SER A 51 18.87 3.89 -8.67
C SER A 51 19.44 4.55 -7.42
N VAL A 52 19.81 3.73 -6.43
CA VAL A 52 20.48 4.21 -5.23
C VAL A 52 21.78 3.44 -5.06
N ASP A 53 22.91 4.15 -5.17
CA ASP A 53 24.24 3.54 -5.13
C ASP A 53 24.56 2.86 -3.80
N GLN A 54 24.02 3.39 -2.70
CA GLN A 54 24.23 2.83 -1.36
C GLN A 54 23.61 1.44 -1.20
N THR A 55 22.45 1.22 -1.81
CA THR A 55 21.74 -0.08 -1.75
C THR A 55 22.06 -0.96 -2.94
N LYS A 56 22.78 -0.44 -3.95
CA LYS A 56 23.04 -1.10 -5.25
C LYS A 56 21.76 -1.64 -5.89
N ALA A 57 20.65 -0.92 -5.68
CA ALA A 57 19.33 -1.31 -6.14
C ALA A 57 18.76 -0.28 -7.12
N THR A 58 17.92 -0.78 -8.02
CA THR A 58 17.09 0.01 -8.95
C THR A 58 15.64 -0.10 -8.53
N PHE A 59 14.94 1.03 -8.51
CA PHE A 59 13.55 1.14 -8.10
C PHE A 59 12.70 1.61 -9.27
N MET A 60 11.48 1.09 -9.33
CA MET A 60 10.45 1.52 -10.25
C MET A 60 9.23 1.94 -9.45
N GLY A 61 9.01 3.26 -9.38
CA GLY A 61 7.78 3.85 -8.88
C GLY A 61 6.74 3.89 -9.98
N ILE A 62 5.50 3.49 -9.67
CA ILE A 62 4.35 3.61 -10.57
C ILE A 62 3.28 4.37 -9.81
N THR A 63 2.82 5.50 -10.36
CA THR A 63 1.70 6.29 -9.83
C THR A 63 0.63 6.42 -10.89
N ALA A 64 -0.61 6.06 -10.56
CA ALA A 64 -1.77 6.29 -11.43
C ALA A 64 -2.54 7.52 -10.94
N HIS A 65 -2.94 8.39 -11.87
CA HIS A 65 -3.80 9.56 -11.64
C HIS A 65 -5.14 9.37 -12.34
#